data_AF-A0A5D4TM86-F1
#
_entry.id   AF-A0A5D4TM86-F1
#
_cell.length_a   1.000
_cell.length_b   1.000
_cell.length_c   1.000
_cell.angle_alpha   90.00
_cell.angle_beta   90.00
_cell.angle_gamma   90.00
#
_symmetry.space_group_name_H-M   'P 1'
#
loop_
_entity.id
_entity.type
_entity.pdbx_description
1 polymer ?
#
loop_
_entity_poly.entity_id
_entity_poly.type
_entity_poly.pdbx_seq_one_letter_code
_entity_poly.pdbx_strand_id
1 'polypeptide(L)'
;MKESKREKTLRFVLIGLCALVVFGGFVYSSNSSLQVDESGQSIHAEVLTAGSREQNPVIAVAKMARDQPVLIIYELDRSNQYYFKVLHSVSLQKRVKKIGLTKGKDGIWVQLDKKQWVLFSKSLEVLQEEKDAPSSVFSSEKTFKYDEHHQLIDISLIEKEDPIQLDLSDHKAEPVEVHSLSVDQPLWLVVLQEDLVLAQGQ
;
A
#
# COMPACT_ATOMS: atom_id res chain seq x y z
N MET A 1 -18.18 58.58 26.19
CA MET A 1 -18.41 58.35 24.74
C MET A 1 -19.39 57.20 24.58
N LYS A 2 -20.62 57.48 24.12
CA LYS A 2 -21.62 56.46 23.79
C LYS A 2 -21.42 56.09 22.32
N GLU A 3 -21.00 54.87 22.06
CA GLU A 3 -20.83 54.30 20.72
C GLU A 3 -22.15 54.45 19.94
N SER A 4 -22.09 54.97 18.72
CA SER A 4 -23.28 55.18 17.89
C SER A 4 -23.85 53.82 17.48
N LYS A 5 -25.20 53.69 17.42
CA LYS A 5 -25.86 52.46 16.94
C LYS A 5 -25.30 51.98 15.59
N ARG A 6 -24.82 52.91 14.76
CA ARG A 6 -24.20 52.65 13.45
C ARG A 6 -22.81 52.00 13.54
N GLU A 7 -21.99 52.40 14.50
CA GLU A 7 -20.66 51.80 14.74
C GLU A 7 -20.80 50.38 15.31
N LYS A 8 -21.77 50.17 16.20
CA LYS A 8 -22.05 48.86 16.79
C LYS A 8 -22.45 47.85 15.71
N THR A 9 -23.32 48.24 14.76
CA THR A 9 -23.72 47.37 13.64
C THR A 9 -22.56 47.10 12.69
N LEU A 10 -21.74 48.11 12.37
CA LEU A 10 -20.57 47.95 11.51
C LEU A 10 -19.57 46.93 12.08
N ARG A 11 -19.35 46.95 13.40
CA ARG A 11 -18.49 46.00 14.10
C ARG A 11 -19.01 44.57 14.03
N PHE A 12 -20.32 44.37 14.21
CA PHE A 12 -20.93 43.04 14.08
C PHE A 12 -20.86 42.49 12.65
N VAL A 13 -21.02 43.34 11.64
CA VAL A 13 -20.87 42.94 10.23
C VAL A 13 -19.44 42.50 9.92
N LEU A 14 -18.44 43.24 10.40
CA LEU A 14 -17.02 42.87 10.24
C LEU A 14 -16.68 41.55 10.92
N ILE A 15 -17.17 41.33 12.15
CA ILE A 15 -16.96 40.07 12.88
C ILE A 15 -17.63 38.91 12.13
N GLY A 16 -18.85 39.10 11.64
CA GLY A 16 -19.56 38.09 10.85
C GLY A 16 -18.85 37.73 9.55
N LEU A 17 -18.29 38.73 8.86
CA LEU A 17 -17.54 38.52 7.62
C LEU A 17 -16.23 37.73 7.88
N CYS A 18 -15.50 38.07 8.94
CA CYS A 18 -14.31 37.30 9.34
C CYS A 18 -14.68 35.86 9.73
N ALA A 19 -15.76 35.65 10.48
CA ALA A 19 -16.21 34.31 10.85
C ALA A 19 -16.59 33.47 9.62
N LEU A 20 -17.25 34.07 8.62
CA LEU A 20 -17.59 33.43 7.35
C LEU A 20 -16.34 33.03 6.54
N VAL A 21 -15.32 33.89 6.49
CA VAL A 21 -14.07 33.57 5.78
C VAL A 21 -13.33 32.43 6.47
N VAL A 22 -13.29 32.42 7.81
CA VAL A 22 -12.68 31.32 8.58
C VAL A 22 -13.46 30.01 8.40
N PHE A 23 -14.79 30.05 8.48
CA PHE A 23 -15.63 28.87 8.23
C PHE A 23 -15.51 28.37 6.80
N GLY A 24 -15.51 29.27 5.81
CA GLY A 24 -15.33 28.92 4.40
C GLY A 24 -13.96 28.30 4.13
N GLY A 25 -12.90 28.85 4.72
CA GLY A 25 -11.55 28.27 4.66
C GLY A 25 -11.46 26.89 5.32
N PHE A 26 -12.12 26.72 6.47
CA PHE A 26 -12.16 25.43 7.17
C PHE A 26 -12.95 24.38 6.37
N VAL A 27 -14.13 24.72 5.83
CA VAL A 27 -14.92 23.82 4.97
C VAL A 27 -14.18 23.47 3.68
N TYR A 28 -13.47 24.43 3.07
CA TYR A 28 -12.67 24.17 1.88
C TYR A 28 -11.47 23.26 2.18
N SER A 29 -10.79 23.49 3.32
CA SER A 29 -9.69 22.64 3.79
C SER A 29 -10.15 21.24 4.21
N SER A 30 -11.36 21.10 4.77
CA SER A 30 -11.94 19.80 5.12
C SER A 30 -12.45 19.05 3.90
N ASN A 31 -13.02 19.72 2.89
CA ASN A 31 -13.43 19.07 1.64
C ASN A 31 -12.26 18.68 0.73
N SER A 32 -11.06 19.25 0.95
CA SER A 32 -9.83 18.78 0.28
C SER A 32 -9.25 17.50 0.86
N SER A 33 -9.81 16.93 1.94
CA SER A 33 -9.61 15.51 2.21
C SER A 33 -10.42 14.75 1.16
N LEU A 34 -9.80 14.53 0.00
CA LEU A 34 -10.21 13.57 -1.01
C LEU A 34 -10.84 12.38 -0.29
N GLN A 35 -12.13 12.14 -0.52
CA GLN A 35 -12.79 10.92 -0.10
C GLN A 35 -11.93 9.77 -0.62
N VAL A 36 -11.20 9.14 0.30
CA VAL A 36 -10.44 7.94 0.01
C VAL A 36 -11.51 6.89 -0.20
N ASP A 37 -11.67 6.48 -1.46
CA ASP A 37 -12.53 5.37 -1.89
C ASP A 37 -12.32 4.19 -0.92
N GLU A 38 -13.28 3.97 -0.01
CA GLU A 38 -13.15 2.99 1.08
C GLU A 38 -13.20 1.55 0.58
N SER A 39 -13.76 1.31 -0.61
CA SER A 39 -13.83 -0.03 -1.18
C SER A 39 -12.56 -0.37 -1.96
N GLY A 40 -11.59 -0.95 -1.27
CA GLY A 40 -10.38 -1.49 -1.88
C GLY A 40 -9.48 -2.13 -0.84
N GLN A 41 -8.73 -3.15 -1.27
CA GLN A 41 -7.67 -3.77 -0.50
C GLN A 41 -6.73 -2.68 0.05
N SER A 42 -6.45 -2.73 1.36
CA SER A 42 -5.71 -1.64 2.02
C SER A 42 -4.20 -1.77 1.89
N ILE A 43 -3.72 -2.98 1.61
CA ILE A 43 -2.32 -3.33 1.47
C ILE A 43 -2.10 -4.08 0.16
N HIS A 44 -1.16 -3.62 -0.66
CA HIS A 44 -0.66 -4.39 -1.79
C HIS A 44 0.84 -4.62 -1.63
N ALA A 45 1.33 -5.80 -2.01
CA ALA A 45 2.76 -6.11 -1.98
C ALA A 45 3.31 -6.62 -3.32
N GLU A 46 4.58 -6.34 -3.58
CA GLU A 46 5.32 -6.93 -4.70
C GLU A 46 6.74 -7.27 -4.28
N VAL A 47 7.23 -8.43 -4.71
CA VAL A 47 8.59 -8.88 -4.43
C VAL A 47 9.54 -8.33 -5.48
N LEU A 48 10.37 -7.36 -5.10
CA LEU A 48 11.36 -6.73 -5.98
C LEU A 48 12.54 -7.64 -6.22
N THR A 49 12.95 -8.38 -5.19
CA THR A 49 14.06 -9.31 -5.23
C THR A 49 13.75 -10.45 -4.28
N ALA A 50 13.66 -11.66 -4.82
CA ALA A 50 13.53 -12.86 -4.00
C ALA A 50 14.85 -13.12 -3.26
N GLY A 51 14.74 -13.52 -2.00
CA GLY A 51 15.88 -13.89 -1.18
C GLY A 51 16.60 -15.12 -1.72
N SER A 52 17.91 -15.14 -1.48
CA SER A 52 18.81 -16.27 -1.72
C SER A 52 19.70 -16.47 -0.49
N ARG A 53 20.52 -17.52 -0.45
CA ARG A 53 21.41 -17.77 0.71
C ARG A 53 22.30 -16.58 1.08
N GLU A 54 22.60 -15.71 0.13
CA GLU A 54 23.49 -14.57 0.30
C GLU A 54 22.75 -13.23 0.41
N GLN A 55 21.44 -13.20 0.11
CA GLN A 55 20.68 -11.96 0.00
C GLN A 55 19.29 -12.08 0.63
N ASN A 56 18.94 -11.08 1.44
CA ASN A 56 17.60 -10.96 2.01
C ASN A 56 16.57 -10.56 0.94
N PRO A 57 15.31 -11.04 1.04
CA PRO A 57 14.25 -10.59 0.16
C PRO A 57 13.98 -9.09 0.32
N VAL A 58 13.65 -8.44 -0.79
CA VAL A 58 13.23 -7.04 -0.83
C VAL A 58 11.84 -6.95 -1.42
N ILE A 59 10.94 -6.28 -0.72
CA ILE A 59 9.54 -6.12 -1.12
C ILE A 59 9.16 -4.64 -1.18
N ALA A 60 8.25 -4.29 -2.07
CA ALA A 60 7.53 -3.03 -2.05
C ALA A 60 6.13 -3.26 -1.47
N VAL A 61 5.71 -2.39 -0.56
CA VAL A 61 4.42 -2.45 0.12
C VAL A 61 3.75 -1.09 0.00
N ALA A 62 2.57 -1.07 -0.61
CA ALA A 62 1.68 0.08 -0.56
C ALA A 62 0.64 -0.16 0.54
N LYS A 63 0.55 0.73 1.53
CA LYS A 63 -0.42 0.61 2.62
C LYS A 63 -0.87 1.96 3.18
N MET A 64 -1.87 1.94 4.05
CA MET A 64 -2.20 3.08 4.91
C MET A 64 -1.32 3.07 6.18
N ALA A 65 -0.68 4.19 6.50
CA ALA A 65 0.05 4.39 7.74
C ALA A 65 -0.38 5.71 8.38
N ARG A 66 -1.00 5.66 9.57
CA ARG A 66 -1.56 6.85 10.26
C ARG A 66 -2.45 7.67 9.33
N ASP A 67 -3.40 7.00 8.67
CA ASP A 67 -4.35 7.58 7.71
C ASP A 67 -3.73 8.21 6.45
N GLN A 68 -2.43 8.05 6.24
CA GLN A 68 -1.74 8.50 5.04
C GLN A 68 -1.36 7.31 4.15
N PRO A 69 -1.66 7.32 2.84
CA PRO A 69 -1.19 6.28 1.94
C PRO A 69 0.32 6.44 1.76
N VAL A 70 1.04 5.34 1.90
CA VAL A 70 2.50 5.28 1.80
C VAL A 70 2.92 4.11 0.93
N LEU A 71 4.02 4.29 0.22
CA LEU A 71 4.75 3.23 -0.45
C LEU A 71 6.08 3.04 0.28
N ILE A 72 6.37 1.81 0.68
CA ILE A 72 7.54 1.48 1.49
C ILE A 72 8.28 0.33 0.82
N ILE A 73 9.60 0.42 0.75
CA ILE A 73 10.46 -0.70 0.37
C ILE A 73 11.07 -1.27 1.65
N TYR A 74 10.82 -2.55 1.87
CA TYR A 74 11.34 -3.31 3.01
C TYR A 74 12.38 -4.32 2.56
N GLU A 75 13.42 -4.46 3.38
CA GLU A 75 14.30 -5.63 3.40
C GLU A 75 13.85 -6.54 4.54
N LEU A 76 13.61 -7.81 4.24
CA LEU A 76 13.14 -8.80 5.21
C LEU A 76 14.30 -9.62 5.75
N ASP A 77 14.44 -9.70 7.07
CA ASP A 77 15.46 -10.56 7.65
C ASP A 77 14.98 -12.01 7.69
N ARG A 78 15.63 -12.89 6.91
CA ARG A 78 15.30 -14.32 6.87
C ARG A 78 15.50 -15.02 8.22
N SER A 79 16.37 -14.49 9.08
CA SER A 79 16.65 -15.04 10.41
C SER A 79 15.65 -14.57 11.46
N ASN A 80 14.87 -13.53 11.17
CA ASN A 80 13.86 -12.98 12.07
C ASN A 80 12.61 -12.56 11.30
N GLN A 81 11.62 -13.44 11.30
CA GLN A 81 10.36 -13.26 10.57
C GLN A 81 9.52 -12.04 11.00
N TYR A 82 9.87 -11.38 12.10
CA TYR A 82 9.19 -10.18 12.59
C TYR A 82 9.94 -8.88 12.26
N TYR A 83 11.11 -8.97 11.63
CA TYR A 83 11.95 -7.80 11.38
C TYR A 83 11.88 -7.34 9.92
N PHE A 84 11.19 -6.23 9.72
CA PHE A 84 11.02 -5.55 8.44
C PHE A 84 11.83 -4.24 8.47
N LYS A 85 12.97 -4.23 7.78
CA LYS A 85 13.84 -3.06 7.72
C LYS A 85 13.39 -2.13 6.61
N VAL A 86 12.96 -0.92 6.96
CA VAL A 86 12.62 0.11 5.98
C VAL A 86 13.89 0.56 5.25
N LEU A 87 13.93 0.38 3.94
CA LEU A 87 14.98 0.93 3.08
C LEU A 87 14.58 2.33 2.58
N HIS A 88 13.37 2.44 2.05
CA HIS A 88 12.82 3.68 1.52
C HIS A 88 11.33 3.79 1.85
N SER A 89 10.84 5.02 2.01
CA SER A 89 9.42 5.28 2.20
C SER A 89 9.07 6.61 1.54
N VAL A 90 7.94 6.66 0.85
CA VAL A 90 7.38 7.89 0.30
C VAL A 90 5.91 7.98 0.61
N SER A 91 5.45 9.19 0.96
CA SER A 91 4.03 9.46 1.11
C SER A 91 3.38 9.68 -0.24
N LEU A 92 2.20 9.11 -0.42
CA LEU A 92 1.41 9.24 -1.63
C LEU A 92 0.28 10.24 -1.41
N GLN A 93 -0.20 10.82 -2.50
CA GLN A 93 -1.34 11.75 -2.47
C GLN A 93 -2.69 11.02 -2.52
N LYS A 94 -2.68 9.74 -2.90
CA LYS A 94 -3.88 8.90 -3.09
C LYS A 94 -3.59 7.47 -2.63
N ARG A 95 -4.65 6.75 -2.23
CA ARG A 95 -4.57 5.31 -1.97
C ARG A 95 -4.20 4.57 -3.24
N VAL A 96 -3.33 3.58 -3.10
CA VAL A 96 -2.89 2.73 -4.21
C VAL A 96 -3.99 1.73 -4.54
N LYS A 97 -4.31 1.60 -5.83
CA LYS A 97 -5.26 0.61 -6.35
C LYS A 97 -4.59 -0.67 -6.83
N LYS A 98 -3.33 -0.54 -7.24
CA LYS A 98 -2.52 -1.63 -7.75
C LYS A 98 -1.05 -1.24 -7.72
N ILE A 99 -0.18 -2.21 -7.47
CA ILE A 99 1.23 -2.11 -7.76
C ILE A 99 1.64 -3.21 -8.74
N GLY A 100 2.80 -3.04 -9.35
CA GLY A 100 3.37 -4.07 -10.21
C GLY A 100 4.76 -3.72 -10.66
N LEU A 101 5.42 -4.69 -11.25
CA LEU A 101 6.80 -4.63 -11.66
C LEU A 101 6.91 -4.42 -13.17
N THR A 102 8.04 -3.87 -13.61
CA THR A 102 8.35 -3.65 -15.03
C THR A 102 9.55 -4.49 -15.45
N LYS A 103 9.51 -5.04 -16.67
CA LYS A 103 10.58 -5.90 -17.20
C LYS A 103 11.80 -5.11 -17.69
N GLY A 104 11.61 -3.83 -18.02
CA GLY A 104 12.62 -3.04 -18.74
C GLY A 104 13.38 -2.03 -17.89
N LYS A 105 12.75 -1.45 -16.86
CA LYS A 105 13.37 -0.50 -15.94
C LYS A 105 13.32 -1.10 -14.54
N ASP A 106 14.38 -0.92 -13.76
CA ASP A 106 14.35 -1.23 -12.34
C ASP A 106 13.40 -0.25 -11.62
N GLY A 107 12.20 -0.69 -11.30
CA GLY A 107 11.20 0.18 -10.67
C GLY A 107 9.85 -0.48 -10.44
N ILE A 108 8.97 0.27 -9.79
CA ILE A 108 7.65 -0.16 -9.32
C ILE A 108 6.61 0.74 -9.93
N TRP A 109 5.70 0.16 -10.70
CA TRP A 109 4.51 0.84 -11.17
C TRP A 109 3.46 0.87 -10.07
N VAL A 110 2.88 2.03 -9.85
CA VAL A 110 1.84 2.27 -8.86
C VAL A 110 0.65 2.93 -9.53
N GLN A 111 -0.51 2.30 -9.44
CA GLN A 111 -1.76 2.88 -9.89
C GLN A 111 -2.39 3.68 -8.76
N LEU A 112 -2.37 5.01 -8.88
CA LEU A 112 -3.00 5.92 -7.93
C LEU A 112 -4.45 6.23 -8.30
N ASP A 113 -4.82 6.05 -9.57
CA ASP A 113 -6.17 6.26 -10.09
C ASP A 113 -6.40 5.47 -11.37
N LYS A 114 -7.64 5.43 -11.88
CA LYS A 114 -7.99 4.78 -13.15
C LYS A 114 -7.14 5.30 -14.32
N LYS A 115 -6.72 6.57 -14.26
CA LYS A 115 -5.92 7.23 -15.31
C LYS A 115 -4.62 7.83 -14.79
N GLN A 116 -4.02 7.21 -13.76
CA GLN A 116 -2.80 7.71 -13.14
C GLN A 116 -1.92 6.56 -12.68
N TRP A 117 -0.90 6.28 -13.48
CA TRP A 117 0.18 5.35 -13.20
C TRP A 117 1.46 6.12 -12.98
N VAL A 118 2.20 5.77 -11.93
CA VAL A 118 3.47 6.41 -11.59
C VAL A 118 4.53 5.32 -11.43
N LEU A 119 5.65 5.49 -12.14
CA LEU A 119 6.81 4.61 -12.02
C LEU A 119 7.75 5.21 -10.98
N PHE A 120 7.97 4.46 -9.91
CA PHE A 120 8.95 4.77 -8.90
C PHE A 120 10.23 3.99 -9.12
N SER A 121 11.38 4.61 -8.83
CA SER A 121 12.67 3.95 -8.76
C SER A 121 12.76 3.03 -7.53
N LYS A 122 13.86 2.27 -7.41
CA LYS A 122 14.21 1.52 -6.19
C LYS A 122 14.46 2.42 -4.96
N SER A 123 14.71 3.72 -5.14
CA SER A 123 14.81 4.72 -4.08
C SER A 123 13.49 5.48 -3.83
N LEU A 124 12.41 5.09 -4.52
CA LEU A 124 11.10 5.74 -4.52
C LEU A 124 11.08 7.17 -5.08
N GLU A 125 11.98 7.46 -6.02
CA GLU A 125 11.93 8.67 -6.84
C GLU A 125 10.98 8.46 -8.03
N VAL A 126 10.23 9.50 -8.38
CA VAL A 126 9.34 9.46 -9.55
C VAL A 126 10.17 9.50 -10.82
N LEU A 127 10.12 8.41 -11.60
CA LEU A 127 10.81 8.29 -12.88
C LEU A 127 9.91 8.67 -14.06
N GLN A 128 8.61 8.35 -13.96
CA GLN A 128 7.67 8.53 -15.06
C GLN A 128 6.23 8.57 -14.55
N GLU A 129 5.37 9.31 -15.23
CA GLU A 129 3.92 9.27 -15.03
C GLU A 129 3.21 8.98 -16.36
N GLU A 130 2.22 8.09 -16.32
CA GLU A 130 1.42 7.69 -17.46
C GLU A 130 -0.07 7.74 -17.12
N LYS A 131 -0.90 8.11 -18.11
CA LYS A 131 -2.35 8.13 -17.93
C LYS A 131 -2.94 6.74 -18.09
N ASP A 132 -2.44 5.98 -19.06
CA ASP A 132 -2.96 4.65 -19.36
C ASP A 132 -2.11 3.57 -18.68
N ALA A 133 -2.62 2.34 -18.66
CA ALA A 133 -1.89 1.22 -18.09
C ALA A 133 -0.58 0.98 -18.88
N PRO A 134 0.57 0.86 -18.21
CA PRO A 134 1.83 0.57 -18.88
C PRO A 134 1.77 -0.77 -19.61
N SER A 135 2.47 -0.87 -20.74
CA SER A 135 2.45 -2.05 -21.60
C SER A 135 3.02 -3.32 -20.96
N SER A 136 3.86 -3.19 -19.93
CA SER A 136 4.46 -4.31 -19.22
C SER A 136 4.39 -4.11 -17.70
N VAL A 137 3.25 -4.45 -17.12
CA VAL A 137 3.08 -4.60 -15.67
C VAL A 137 2.89 -6.07 -15.38
N PHE A 138 3.73 -6.64 -14.53
CA PHE A 138 3.55 -8.00 -14.04
C PHE A 138 3.53 -8.00 -12.51
N SER A 139 2.92 -9.03 -11.94
CA SER A 139 2.89 -9.26 -10.50
C SER A 139 3.73 -10.47 -10.13
N SER A 140 4.34 -10.41 -8.95
CA SER A 140 4.99 -11.52 -8.27
C SER A 140 4.01 -12.42 -7.52
N GLU A 141 2.73 -12.02 -7.45
CA GLU A 141 1.64 -12.77 -6.83
C GLU A 141 1.53 -14.19 -7.42
N LYS A 142 1.28 -15.16 -6.54
CA LYS A 142 1.00 -16.55 -6.89
C LYS A 142 -0.47 -16.85 -6.67
N THR A 143 -1.03 -17.64 -7.58
CA THR A 143 -2.36 -18.20 -7.41
C THR A 143 -2.36 -19.18 -6.24
N PHE A 144 -3.35 -19.05 -5.37
CA PHE A 144 -3.52 -19.90 -4.20
C PHE A 144 -4.99 -20.30 -4.04
N LYS A 145 -5.23 -21.33 -3.23
CA LYS A 145 -6.55 -21.67 -2.70
C LYS A 145 -6.50 -21.53 -1.18
N TYR A 146 -7.56 -21.03 -0.59
CA TYR A 146 -7.66 -20.83 0.84
C TYR A 146 -8.79 -21.70 1.41
N ASP A 147 -8.45 -22.51 2.42
CA ASP A 147 -9.41 -23.26 3.22
C ASP A 147 -9.71 -22.51 4.52
N GLU A 148 -10.84 -21.83 4.56
CA GLU A 148 -11.32 -21.07 5.73
C GLU A 148 -11.50 -21.94 6.99
N HIS A 149 -11.82 -23.24 6.84
CA HIS A 149 -12.13 -24.09 8.00
C HIS A 149 -10.86 -24.49 8.75
N HIS A 150 -9.79 -24.76 8.00
CA HIS A 150 -8.51 -25.18 8.54
C HIS A 150 -7.47 -24.06 8.56
N GLN A 151 -7.79 -22.87 8.04
CA GLN A 151 -6.88 -21.73 7.91
C GLN A 151 -5.60 -22.10 7.12
N LEU A 152 -5.76 -22.86 6.03
CA LEU A 152 -4.65 -23.33 5.20
C LEU A 152 -4.65 -22.66 3.84
N ILE A 153 -3.46 -22.33 3.33
CA ILE A 153 -3.25 -21.91 1.95
C ILE A 153 -2.57 -23.02 1.17
N ASP A 154 -3.20 -23.46 0.09
CA ASP A 154 -2.60 -24.34 -0.91
C ASP A 154 -2.08 -23.52 -2.09
N ILE A 155 -0.77 -23.58 -2.34
CA ILE A 155 -0.12 -22.90 -3.47
C ILE A 155 0.25 -23.95 -4.51
N SER A 156 -0.42 -23.91 -5.66
CA SER A 156 -0.10 -24.78 -6.79
C SER A 156 1.02 -24.17 -7.63
N LEU A 157 2.20 -24.80 -7.61
CA LEU A 157 3.29 -24.47 -8.52
C LEU A 157 3.22 -25.38 -9.74
N ILE A 158 3.36 -24.81 -10.94
CA ILE A 158 3.31 -25.56 -12.22
C ILE A 158 4.35 -26.70 -12.26
N GLU A 159 5.44 -26.57 -11.50
CA GLU A 159 6.59 -27.49 -11.50
C GLU A 159 6.54 -28.55 -10.37
N LYS A 160 5.54 -28.54 -9.49
CA LYS A 160 5.41 -29.52 -8.39
C LYS A 160 4.07 -30.26 -8.47
N GLU A 161 4.11 -31.58 -8.27
CA GLU A 161 2.90 -32.41 -8.17
C GLU A 161 2.10 -32.12 -6.89
N ASP A 162 2.79 -31.90 -5.77
CA ASP A 162 2.15 -31.57 -4.49
C ASP A 162 2.10 -30.05 -4.27
N PRO A 163 0.95 -29.49 -3.83
CA PRO A 163 0.84 -28.09 -3.47
C PRO A 163 1.67 -27.79 -2.24
N ILE A 164 2.23 -26.58 -2.18
CA ILE A 164 2.87 -26.09 -0.96
C ILE A 164 1.77 -25.63 -0.01
N GLN A 165 1.82 -26.09 1.23
CA GLN A 165 0.87 -25.72 2.27
C GLN A 165 1.45 -24.68 3.21
N LEU A 166 0.70 -23.61 3.44
CA LEU A 166 0.96 -22.62 4.49
C LEU A 166 -0.10 -22.73 5.58
N ASP A 167 0.36 -22.83 6.82
CA ASP A 167 -0.50 -22.78 8.00
C ASP A 167 -0.65 -21.34 8.47
N LEU A 168 -1.89 -20.85 8.50
CA LEU A 168 -2.27 -19.54 9.02
C LEU A 168 -3.13 -19.62 10.28
N SER A 169 -3.12 -20.74 11.02
CA SER A 169 -3.96 -20.94 12.21
C SER A 169 -3.82 -19.83 13.28
N ASP A 170 -2.67 -19.16 13.34
CA ASP A 170 -2.41 -18.03 14.26
C ASP A 170 -3.03 -16.70 13.78
N HIS A 171 -3.55 -16.66 12.56
CA HIS A 171 -4.14 -15.50 11.91
C HIS A 171 -5.61 -15.77 11.58
N LYS A 172 -6.47 -14.76 11.75
CA LYS A 172 -7.93 -14.90 11.56
C LYS A 172 -8.48 -14.16 10.34
N ALA A 173 -7.59 -13.61 9.51
CA ALA A 173 -7.97 -12.79 8.38
C ALA A 173 -7.76 -13.56 7.08
N GLU A 174 -8.63 -13.29 6.11
CA GLU A 174 -8.54 -13.89 4.79
C GLU A 174 -7.29 -13.35 4.04
N PRO A 175 -6.49 -14.24 3.44
CA PRO A 175 -5.39 -13.85 2.58
C PRO A 175 -5.90 -13.27 1.27
N VAL A 176 -5.27 -12.17 0.83
CA VAL A 176 -5.63 -11.46 -0.39
C VAL A 176 -4.58 -11.64 -1.48
N GLU A 177 -3.30 -11.59 -1.11
CA GLU A 177 -2.17 -11.85 -2.03
C GLU A 177 -1.16 -12.79 -1.38
N VAL A 178 -0.49 -13.61 -2.18
CA VAL A 178 0.57 -14.52 -1.72
C VAL A 178 1.76 -14.40 -2.66
N HIS A 179 2.95 -14.19 -2.10
CA HIS A 179 4.18 -14.01 -2.88
C HIS A 179 5.30 -14.91 -2.36
N SER A 180 6.06 -15.50 -3.29
CA SER A 180 7.28 -16.21 -2.90
C SER A 180 8.37 -15.20 -2.58
N LEU A 181 8.97 -15.33 -1.39
CA LEU A 181 10.06 -14.49 -0.92
C LEU A 181 11.43 -15.11 -1.15
N SER A 182 11.53 -16.36 -1.57
CA SER A 182 12.81 -17.05 -1.68
C SER A 182 12.83 -17.99 -2.88
N VAL A 183 14.01 -18.09 -3.48
CA VAL A 183 14.28 -19.02 -4.58
C VAL A 183 14.66 -20.41 -4.05
N ASP A 184 15.25 -20.47 -2.86
CA ASP A 184 15.89 -21.65 -2.29
C ASP A 184 15.12 -22.31 -1.13
N GLN A 185 14.27 -21.54 -0.43
CA GLN A 185 13.50 -22.01 0.71
C GLN A 185 12.02 -21.63 0.53
N PRO A 186 11.08 -22.40 1.12
CA PRO A 186 9.67 -22.10 1.02
C PRO A 186 9.28 -20.97 1.99
N LEU A 187 9.83 -19.78 1.80
CA LEU A 187 9.44 -18.58 2.55
C LEU A 187 8.45 -17.76 1.71
N TRP A 188 7.34 -17.38 2.33
CA TRP A 188 6.21 -16.75 1.66
C TRP A 188 5.78 -15.49 2.40
N LEU A 189 5.39 -14.48 1.63
CA LEU A 189 4.66 -13.31 2.11
C LEU A 189 3.19 -13.56 1.87
N VAL A 190 2.39 -13.48 2.93
CA VAL A 190 0.94 -13.48 2.86
C VAL A 190 0.44 -12.09 3.19
N VAL A 191 -0.28 -11.49 2.26
CA VAL A 191 -0.93 -10.18 2.43
C VAL A 191 -2.35 -10.43 2.91
N LEU A 192 -2.66 -9.94 4.09
CA LEU A 192 -4.02 -9.92 4.64
C LEU A 192 -4.65 -8.56 4.34
N GLN A 193 -5.95 -8.42 4.61
CA GLN A 193 -6.65 -7.16 4.34
C GLN A 193 -6.03 -5.94 5.05
N GLU A 194 -5.47 -6.12 6.25
CA GLU A 194 -4.91 -5.05 7.09
C GLU A 194 -3.50 -5.35 7.63
N ASP A 195 -2.91 -6.52 7.33
CA ASP A 195 -1.61 -6.92 7.87
C ASP A 195 -0.79 -7.73 6.85
N LEU A 196 0.48 -7.96 7.18
CA LEU A 196 1.43 -8.77 6.40
C LEU A 196 2.03 -9.85 7.30
N VAL A 197 2.03 -11.08 6.80
CA VAL A 197 2.53 -12.25 7.54
C VAL A 197 3.59 -12.96 6.71
N LEU A 198 4.62 -13.45 7.40
CA LEU A 198 5.58 -14.38 6.81
C LEU A 198 5.21 -15.81 7.18
N ALA A 199 5.09 -16.68 6.20
CA ALA A 199 4.74 -18.08 6.39
C ALA A 199 5.81 -18.99 5.77
N GLN A 200 6.05 -20.14 6.39
CA GLN A 200 6.89 -21.19 5.84
C GLN A 200 6.01 -22.26 5.19
N GLY A 201 6.36 -22.64 3.96
CA GLY A 201 5.73 -23.75 3.26
C GLY A 201 6.26 -25.09 3.74
N GLN A 202 5.33 -26.01 3.99
CA GLN A 202 5.61 -27.41 4.28
C GLN A 202 5.62 -28.24 2.99
#